data_AF-A0A7W1LB41-F1
#
_entry.id   AF-A0A7W1LB41-F1
#
_cell.length_a   1.000
_cell.length_b   1.000
_cell.length_c   1.000
_cell.angle_alpha   90.00
_cell.angle_beta   90.00
_cell.angle_gamma   90.00
#
_symmetry.space_group_name_H-M   'P 1'
#
loop_
_entity.id
_entity.type
_entity.pdbx_description
1 polymer ?
#
loop_
_entity_poly.entity_id
_entity_poly.type
_entity_poly.pdbx_seq_one_letter_code
_entity_poly.pdbx_strand_id
1 'polypeptide(L)'
;MKKASKQIKETKKELGLESAKGLVIIFNDGFYGLTPNATIAVFGDILRNQFPAIEDFVYVTLRKSIEIPNDQHKRIVWLPKYHDSENEALGNFVNWLGQSWFDYLEKIFGAKFLSTVINEDPHNEYIKRADFE
;
A
#
# COMPACT_ATOMS: atom_id res chain seq x y z
N MET A 1 -13.16 4.72 -19.14
CA MET A 1 -11.72 4.62 -18.78
C MET A 1 -10.74 5.24 -19.78
N LYS A 2 -11.02 5.30 -21.10
CA LYS A 2 -10.07 5.86 -22.11
C LYS A 2 -9.59 7.31 -21.87
N LYS A 3 -10.37 8.15 -21.18
CA LYS A 3 -10.05 9.57 -20.95
C LYS A 3 -8.91 9.76 -19.93
N ALA A 4 -8.94 9.03 -18.82
CA ALA A 4 -7.93 9.14 -17.76
C ALA A 4 -6.57 8.62 -18.24
N SER A 5 -6.53 7.48 -18.93
CA SER A 5 -5.28 6.95 -19.51
C SER A 5 -4.66 7.90 -20.54
N LYS A 6 -5.49 8.60 -21.31
CA LYS A 6 -5.04 9.62 -22.27
C LYS A 6 -4.40 10.82 -21.55
N GLN A 7 -5.06 11.34 -20.51
CA GLN A 7 -4.53 12.44 -19.71
C GLN A 7 -3.20 12.09 -19.06
N ILE A 8 -3.09 10.90 -18.44
CA ILE A 8 -1.84 10.43 -17.83
C ILE A 8 -0.71 10.35 -18.87
N LYS A 9 -1.01 9.86 -20.09
CA LYS A 9 -0.02 9.76 -21.16
C LYS A 9 0.43 11.12 -21.67
N GLU A 10 -0.49 12.06 -21.84
CA GLU A 10 -0.19 13.43 -22.29
C GLU A 10 0.64 14.17 -21.23
N THR A 11 0.27 14.09 -19.95
CA THR A 11 1.04 14.70 -18.85
C THR A 11 2.45 14.11 -18.73
N LYS A 12 2.61 12.78 -18.85
CA LYS A 12 3.94 12.16 -18.87
C LYS A 12 4.80 12.70 -20.01
N LYS A 13 4.23 12.87 -21.19
CA LYS A 13 4.92 13.43 -22.35
C LYS A 13 5.31 14.90 -22.14
N GLU A 14 4.41 15.73 -21.63
CA GLU A 14 4.67 17.14 -21.36
C GLU A 14 5.77 17.35 -20.30
N LEU A 15 5.83 16.45 -19.31
CA LEU A 15 6.83 16.51 -18.23
C LEU A 15 8.15 15.79 -18.58
N GLY A 16 8.26 15.16 -19.76
CA GLY A 16 9.44 14.35 -20.11
C GLY A 16 9.59 13.08 -19.26
N LEU A 17 8.50 12.60 -18.66
CA LEU A 17 8.42 11.45 -17.74
C LEU A 17 7.81 10.22 -18.41
N GLU A 18 8.16 9.96 -19.66
CA GLU A 18 7.57 8.85 -20.44
C GLU A 18 7.87 7.47 -19.83
N SER A 19 8.99 7.34 -19.12
CA SER A 19 9.39 6.13 -18.38
C SER A 19 8.86 6.06 -16.94
N ALA A 20 8.10 7.06 -16.47
CA ALA A 20 7.61 7.05 -15.10
C ALA A 20 6.65 5.87 -14.86
N LYS A 21 6.93 5.11 -13.82
CA LYS A 21 6.11 3.98 -13.37
C LYS A 21 5.03 4.47 -12.40
N GLY A 22 3.84 3.90 -12.47
CA GLY A 22 2.72 4.26 -11.59
C GLY A 22 2.74 3.45 -10.30
N LEU A 23 2.55 4.13 -9.17
CA LEU A 23 2.22 3.54 -7.87
C LEU A 23 0.73 3.73 -7.59
N VAL A 24 0.02 2.67 -7.18
CA VAL A 24 -1.38 2.76 -6.75
C VAL A 24 -1.52 2.43 -5.27
N ILE A 25 -2.24 3.25 -4.51
CA ILE A 25 -2.60 2.96 -3.13
C ILE A 25 -4.05 2.49 -3.08
N ILE A 26 -4.26 1.27 -2.59
CA ILE A 26 -5.56 0.62 -2.49
C ILE A 26 -5.98 0.61 -1.03
N PHE A 27 -6.98 1.42 -0.70
CA PHE A 27 -7.61 1.40 0.61
C PHE A 27 -8.76 0.37 0.62
N ASN A 28 -8.55 -0.73 1.34
CA ASN A 28 -9.62 -1.66 1.66
C ASN A 28 -10.40 -1.16 2.87
N ASP A 29 -11.65 -0.76 2.62
CA ASP A 29 -12.63 -0.35 3.61
C ASP A 29 -13.89 -1.23 3.54
N GLY A 30 -13.76 -2.50 3.93
CA GLY A 30 -14.92 -3.39 4.10
C GLY A 30 -14.90 -4.70 3.30
N PHE A 31 -13.84 -4.99 2.56
CA PHE A 31 -13.72 -6.25 1.82
C PHE A 31 -13.06 -7.34 2.68
N TYR A 32 -13.87 -8.31 3.13
CA TYR A 32 -13.45 -9.40 4.03
C TYR A 32 -13.53 -10.80 3.41
N GLY A 33 -13.93 -10.90 2.14
CA GLY A 33 -14.09 -12.18 1.47
C GLY A 33 -12.79 -12.95 1.27
N LEU A 34 -11.63 -12.28 1.41
CA LEU A 34 -10.30 -12.84 1.21
C LEU A 34 -9.33 -12.33 2.28
N THR A 35 -8.33 -13.15 2.59
CA THR A 35 -7.20 -12.71 3.42
C THR A 35 -6.40 -11.61 2.70
N PRO A 36 -5.65 -10.75 3.43
CA PRO A 36 -4.83 -9.71 2.81
C PRO A 36 -3.90 -10.24 1.72
N ASN A 37 -3.24 -11.38 1.96
CA ASN A 37 -2.35 -12.01 0.98
C ASN A 37 -3.10 -12.44 -0.29
N ALA A 38 -4.28 -13.03 -0.15
CA ALA A 38 -5.10 -13.42 -1.29
C ALA A 38 -5.61 -12.18 -2.06
N THR A 39 -6.03 -11.14 -1.34
CA THR A 39 -6.46 -9.86 -1.93
C THR A 39 -5.33 -9.18 -2.71
N ILE A 40 -4.13 -9.12 -2.13
CA ILE A 40 -2.92 -8.60 -2.78
C ILE A 40 -2.59 -9.40 -4.03
N ALA A 41 -2.67 -10.74 -3.99
CA ALA A 41 -2.41 -11.58 -5.16
C ALA A 41 -3.39 -11.30 -6.31
N VAL A 42 -4.68 -11.16 -5.99
CA VAL A 42 -5.72 -10.83 -6.98
C VAL A 42 -5.48 -9.44 -7.58
N PHE A 43 -5.19 -8.43 -6.76
CA PHE A 43 -4.88 -7.10 -7.28
C PHE A 43 -3.61 -7.08 -8.14
N GLY A 44 -2.57 -7.80 -7.73
CA GLY A 44 -1.34 -7.95 -8.50
C GLY A 44 -1.60 -8.52 -9.90
N ASP A 45 -2.45 -9.54 -10.01
CA ASP A 45 -2.83 -10.13 -11.30
C ASP A 45 -3.66 -9.14 -12.16
N ILE A 46 -4.66 -8.48 -11.58
CA ILE A 46 -5.49 -7.50 -12.30
C ILE A 46 -4.64 -6.33 -12.82
N LEU A 47 -3.77 -5.77 -11.98
CA LEU A 47 -2.93 -4.63 -12.34
C LEU A 47 -1.94 -5.02 -13.45
N ARG A 48 -1.28 -6.17 -13.34
CA ARG A 48 -0.37 -6.67 -14.36
C ARG A 48 -1.04 -6.86 -15.72
N ASN A 49 -2.26 -7.40 -15.74
CA ASN A 49 -2.93 -7.77 -16.98
C ASN A 49 -3.71 -6.62 -17.62
N GLN A 50 -4.30 -5.72 -16.83
CA GLN A 50 -5.19 -4.67 -17.33
C GLN A 50 -4.59 -3.26 -17.29
N PHE A 51 -3.55 -3.06 -16.47
CA PHE A 51 -2.97 -1.74 -16.20
C PHE A 51 -1.44 -1.77 -16.22
N PRO A 52 -0.80 -2.07 -17.38
CA PRO A 52 0.65 -2.24 -17.47
C PRO A 52 1.48 -0.99 -17.14
N ALA A 53 0.85 0.19 -17.04
CA ALA A 53 1.51 1.42 -16.61
C ALA A 53 1.61 1.56 -15.08
N ILE A 54 0.97 0.66 -14.32
CA ILE A 54 1.02 0.56 -12.86
C ILE A 54 1.82 -0.70 -12.55
N GLU A 55 3.01 -0.51 -12.00
CA GLU A 55 3.92 -1.62 -11.70
C GLU A 55 3.91 -1.94 -10.20
N ASP A 56 3.65 -0.94 -9.38
CA ASP A 56 3.74 -1.04 -7.92
C ASP A 56 2.40 -0.66 -7.28
N PHE A 57 2.10 -1.28 -6.14
CA PHE A 57 0.93 -0.89 -5.36
C PHE A 57 1.15 -1.04 -3.87
N VAL A 58 0.37 -0.29 -3.09
CA VAL A 58 0.29 -0.42 -1.64
C VAL A 58 -1.12 -0.83 -1.28
N TYR A 59 -1.27 -1.93 -0.54
CA TYR A 59 -2.53 -2.34 0.03
C TYR A 59 -2.64 -1.87 1.48
N VAL A 60 -3.72 -1.14 1.80
CA VAL A 60 -3.95 -0.52 3.10
C VAL A 60 -5.31 -0.92 3.64
N THR A 61 -5.40 -1.26 4.92
CA THR A 61 -6.69 -1.34 5.63
C THR A 61 -6.92 -0.05 6.41
N LEU A 62 -8.15 0.46 6.49
CA LEU A 62 -8.43 1.74 7.17
C LEU A 62 -9.10 1.61 8.54
N ARG A 63 -10.29 1.00 8.57
CA ARG A 63 -11.21 1.11 9.71
C ARG A 63 -11.37 -0.19 10.49
N LYS A 64 -11.07 -1.32 9.87
CA LYS A 64 -11.20 -2.62 10.52
C LYS A 64 -9.89 -3.38 10.41
N SER A 65 -9.34 -3.64 11.57
CA SER A 65 -8.22 -4.52 11.77
C SER A 65 -8.47 -5.92 11.23
N ILE A 66 -7.40 -6.52 10.70
CA ILE A 66 -7.35 -7.92 10.32
C ILE A 66 -6.92 -8.76 11.51
N GLU A 67 -7.51 -9.94 11.64
CA GLU A 67 -6.99 -10.98 12.52
C GLU A 67 -5.94 -11.78 11.77
N ILE A 68 -4.74 -11.86 12.36
CA ILE A 68 -3.64 -12.67 11.85
C ILE A 68 -3.54 -13.90 12.76
N PRO A 69 -3.56 -15.13 12.22
CA PRO A 69 -3.40 -16.33 13.05
C PRO A 69 -2.15 -16.25 13.92
N ASN A 70 -2.28 -16.58 15.20
CA ASN A 70 -1.23 -16.50 16.23
C ASN A 70 -0.77 -15.08 16.60
N ASP A 71 -1.47 -14.04 16.13
CA ASP A 71 -1.27 -12.67 16.58
C ASP A 71 -2.24 -12.33 17.71
N GLN A 72 -1.71 -11.73 18.77
CA GLN A 72 -2.51 -11.29 19.91
C GLN A 72 -3.28 -10.00 19.63
N HIS A 73 -2.94 -9.30 18.55
CA HIS A 73 -3.54 -8.03 18.19
C HIS A 73 -4.21 -8.08 16.83
N LYS A 74 -5.36 -7.43 16.79
CA LYS A 74 -6.02 -6.98 15.57
C LYS A 74 -5.16 -5.89 14.92
N ARG A 75 -4.86 -6.01 13.62
CA ARG A 75 -3.91 -5.10 12.94
C ARG A 75 -4.49 -4.31 11.79
N ILE A 76 -4.11 -3.04 11.71
CA ILE A 76 -4.20 -2.23 10.51
C ILE A 76 -2.86 -2.38 9.76
N VAL A 77 -2.93 -2.62 8.45
CA VAL A 77 -1.76 -2.94 7.64
C VAL A 77 -1.53 -1.93 6.53
N TRP A 78 -0.25 -1.69 6.25
CA TRP A 78 0.28 -1.00 5.09
C TRP A 78 1.25 -1.96 4.40
N LEU A 79 0.82 -2.51 3.26
CA LEU A 79 1.50 -3.60 2.59
C LEU A 79 1.90 -3.19 1.17
N PRO A 80 3.13 -2.67 0.97
CA PRO A 80 3.64 -2.40 -0.36
C PRO A 80 3.95 -3.69 -1.12
N LYS A 81 3.81 -3.63 -2.44
CA LYS A 81 4.23 -4.64 -3.41
C LYS A 81 4.86 -3.96 -4.59
N TYR A 82 6.12 -4.28 -4.81
CA TYR A 82 6.91 -3.74 -5.90
C TYR A 82 7.10 -4.78 -7.00
N HIS A 83 7.12 -4.33 -8.24
CA HIS A 83 7.57 -5.13 -9.37
C HIS A 83 9.09 -5.29 -9.37
N ASP A 84 9.79 -4.20 -9.05
CA ASP A 84 11.24 -4.14 -8.89
C ASP A 84 11.59 -3.70 -7.46
N SER A 85 12.00 -4.67 -6.65
CA SER A 85 12.31 -4.43 -5.23
C SER A 85 13.69 -3.82 -4.99
N GLU A 86 14.46 -3.52 -6.05
CA GLU A 86 15.79 -2.90 -5.94
C GLU A 86 15.73 -1.35 -5.99
N ASN A 87 14.55 -0.77 -6.24
CA ASN A 87 14.38 0.68 -6.23
C ASN A 87 14.27 1.24 -4.79
N GLU A 88 15.42 1.41 -4.14
CA GLU A 88 15.52 1.92 -2.76
C GLU A 88 14.85 3.28 -2.57
N ALA A 89 14.94 4.19 -3.55
CA ALA A 89 14.35 5.52 -3.45
C ALA A 89 12.81 5.46 -3.36
N LEU A 90 12.19 4.58 -4.17
CA LEU A 90 10.76 4.34 -4.11
C LEU A 90 10.37 3.65 -2.79
N GLY A 91 11.14 2.64 -2.37
CA GLY A 91 10.94 1.96 -1.09
C GLY A 91 10.92 2.96 0.08
N ASN A 92 11.97 3.76 0.19
CA ASN A 92 12.11 4.80 1.22
C ASN A 92 10.94 5.79 1.22
N PHE A 93 10.52 6.26 0.03
CA PHE A 93 9.36 7.15 -0.08
C PHE A 93 8.07 6.50 0.43
N VAL A 94 7.80 5.25 0.04
CA VAL A 94 6.58 4.53 0.42
C VAL A 94 6.58 4.19 1.91
N ASN A 95 7.74 3.86 2.50
CA ASN A 95 7.88 3.59 3.92
C ASN A 95 7.66 4.86 4.74
N TRP A 96 8.28 5.97 4.35
CA TRP A 96 8.04 7.28 4.94
C TRP A 96 6.56 7.70 4.85
N LEU A 97 5.92 7.46 3.70
CA LEU A 97 4.50 7.76 3.53
C LEU A 97 3.61 6.92 4.45
N GLY A 98 3.90 5.62 4.58
CA GLY A 98 3.19 4.72 5.47
C GLY A 98 3.34 5.10 6.95
N GLN A 99 4.55 5.45 7.37
CA GLN A 99 4.82 5.95 8.72
C GLN A 99 4.04 7.25 8.99
N SER A 100 4.14 8.21 8.08
CA SER A 100 3.43 9.49 8.17
C SER A 100 1.91 9.32 8.22
N TRP A 101 1.38 8.37 7.47
CA TRP A 101 -0.04 8.03 7.48
C TRP A 101 -0.49 7.55 8.86
N PHE A 102 0.23 6.60 9.46
CA PHE A 102 -0.12 6.11 10.78
C PHE A 102 0.04 7.17 11.87
N ASP A 103 1.09 8.00 11.81
CA ASP A 103 1.29 9.09 12.77
C ASP A 103 0.15 10.12 12.67
N TYR A 104 -0.35 10.36 11.46
CA TYR A 104 -1.55 11.17 11.23
C TYR A 104 -2.80 10.54 11.86
N LEU A 105 -2.98 9.21 11.75
CA LEU A 105 -4.10 8.52 12.40
C LEU A 105 -4.02 8.64 13.93
N GLU A 106 -2.86 8.45 14.55
CA GLU A 106 -2.69 8.62 16.00
C GLU A 106 -3.09 10.03 16.45
N LYS A 107 -2.71 11.05 15.67
CA LYS A 107 -3.09 12.44 15.92
C LYS A 107 -4.60 12.68 15.80
N ILE A 108 -5.27 12.05 14.82
CA ILE A 108 -6.73 12.17 14.66
C ILE A 108 -7.47 11.51 15.81
N PHE A 109 -7.08 10.28 16.16
CA PHE A 109 -7.81 9.49 17.15
C PHE A 109 -7.42 9.83 18.59
N GLY A 110 -6.35 10.60 18.79
CA GLY A 110 -5.86 10.95 20.13
C GLY A 110 -5.35 9.75 20.92
N ALA A 111 -5.04 8.65 20.24
CA ALA A 111 -4.60 7.39 20.80
C ALA A 111 -3.36 6.89 20.06
N LYS A 112 -2.53 6.11 20.76
CA LYS A 112 -1.37 5.43 20.13
C LYS A 112 -1.77 4.01 19.75
N PHE A 113 -1.17 3.48 18.69
CA PHE A 113 -1.33 2.08 18.36
C PHE A 113 -0.69 1.18 19.43
N LEU A 114 -1.32 0.05 19.75
CA LEU A 114 -0.92 -0.82 20.86
C LEU A 114 0.40 -1.57 20.60
N SER A 115 0.72 -1.81 19.33
CA SER A 115 1.89 -2.56 18.88
C SER A 115 2.24 -2.15 17.47
N THR A 116 3.51 -1.91 17.20
CA THR A 116 4.02 -1.65 15.85
C THR A 116 4.96 -2.77 15.47
N VAL A 117 4.64 -3.46 14.37
CA VAL A 117 5.52 -4.45 13.75
C VAL A 117 5.95 -3.88 12.41
N ILE A 118 7.23 -3.56 12.30
CA ILE A 118 7.89 -3.22 11.05
C ILE A 118 8.73 -4.45 10.71
N ASN A 119 8.47 -5.08 9.57
CA ASN A 119 9.40 -6.09 9.08
C ASN A 119 10.54 -5.35 8.38
N GLU A 120 11.77 -5.46 8.90
CA GLU A 120 12.99 -4.90 8.32
C GLU A 120 13.49 -5.77 7.15
N ASP A 121 12.59 -6.16 6.23
CA ASP A 121 13.01 -6.65 4.93
C ASP A 121 13.30 -5.42 4.05
N PRO A 122 14.56 -5.15 3.69
CA PRO A 122 14.94 -3.97 2.91
C PRO A 122 14.27 -3.91 1.53
N HIS A 123 13.65 -5.01 1.08
CA HIS A 123 12.96 -5.12 -0.20
C HIS A 123 11.42 -5.17 -0.07
N ASN A 124 10.87 -5.31 1.14
CA ASN A 124 9.44 -5.43 1.41
C ASN A 124 9.11 -5.07 2.87
N GLU A 125 9.25 -3.81 3.22
CA GLU A 125 8.81 -3.33 4.53
C GLU A 125 7.28 -3.40 4.63
N TYR A 126 6.78 -4.34 5.44
CA TYR A 126 5.38 -4.37 5.83
C TYR A 126 5.24 -3.64 7.16
N ILE A 127 4.49 -2.54 7.16
CA ILE A 127 4.13 -1.85 8.40
C ILE A 127 2.79 -2.42 8.86
N LYS A 128 2.79 -3.07 10.01
CA LYS A 128 1.57 -3.53 10.68
C LYS A 128 1.47 -2.83 12.03
N ARG A 129 0.46 -1.98 12.21
CA ARG A 129 0.15 -1.38 13.52
C ARG A 129 -1.09 -2.07 14.10
N ALA A 130 -1.02 -2.50 15.35
CA ALA A 130 -2.18 -3.03 16.07
C ALA A 130 -3.19 -1.92 16.28
N ASP A 131 -4.47 -2.21 16.04
CA ASP A 131 -5.59 -1.30 16.17
C ASP A 131 -5.67 -0.67 17.58
N PHE A 132 -6.44 0.40 17.72
CA PHE A 132 -6.70 1.02 19.02
C PHE A 132 -7.54 0.09 19.92
N GLU A 133 -7.40 0.19 21.24
CA GLU A 133 -8.40 -0.35 22.19
C GLU A 133 -9.71 0.44 22.12
#